data_AF-A0AAW9KME1-F1
#
_entry.id   AF-A0AAW9KME1-F1
#
_cell.length_a   1.000
_cell.length_b   1.000
_cell.length_c   1.000
_cell.angle_alpha   90.00
_cell.angle_beta   90.00
_cell.angle_gamma   90.00
#
_symmetry.space_group_name_H-M   'P 1'
#
loop_
_entity.id
_entity.type
_entity.pdbx_description
1 polymer ?
#
loop_
_entity_poly.entity_id
_entity_poly.type
_entity_poly.pdbx_seq_one_letter_code
_entity_poly.pdbx_strand_id
1 'polypeptide(L)'
;MENNEGNLYFCKINIIIGSIYIVKSDEGLRKIELIEEEWIKFKENNINLIEDEYKCKDVVDQINEYLDGKREKFDLKLDIKGTEFRKLVWKELNNI
;
A
#
# COMPACT_ATOMS: atom_id res chain seq x y z
N MET A 1 -25.24 8.05 -7.53
CA MET A 1 -23.81 8.33 -7.81
C MET A 1 -23.06 7.12 -7.31
N GLU A 2 -22.91 6.11 -8.18
CA GLU A 2 -22.12 4.93 -7.90
C GLU A 2 -20.66 5.36 -7.90
N ASN A 3 -20.01 5.23 -6.75
CA ASN A 3 -18.59 5.51 -6.62
C ASN A 3 -17.85 4.48 -7.49
N ASN A 4 -17.16 4.96 -8.53
CA ASN A 4 -16.17 4.18 -9.26
C ASN A 4 -15.07 3.78 -8.27
N GLU A 5 -15.23 2.65 -7.58
CA GLU A 5 -14.12 2.02 -6.90
C GLU A 5 -13.22 1.42 -7.98
N GLY A 6 -12.19 2.19 -8.36
CA GLY A 6 -11.17 1.75 -9.31
C GLY A 6 -10.55 0.41 -8.90
N ASN A 7 -9.92 -0.27 -9.85
CA ASN A 7 -9.36 -1.59 -9.61
C ASN A 7 -8.33 -1.55 -8.49
N LEU A 8 -8.32 -2.59 -7.65
CA LEU A 8 -7.31 -2.77 -6.61
C LEU A 8 -6.35 -3.89 -7.03
N TYR A 9 -5.07 -3.55 -7.01
CA TYR A 9 -3.98 -4.46 -7.32
C TYR A 9 -3.21 -4.77 -6.05
N PHE A 10 -2.61 -5.95 -5.97
CA PHE A 10 -1.70 -6.28 -4.89
C PHE A 10 -0.44 -6.99 -5.37
N CYS A 11 0.61 -6.88 -4.57
CA CYS A 11 1.81 -7.70 -4.67
C CYS A 11 2.33 -8.05 -3.27
N LYS A 12 3.20 -9.05 -3.22
CA LYS A 12 3.87 -9.51 -1.99
C LYS A 12 5.37 -9.41 -2.18
N ILE A 13 6.06 -8.81 -1.21
CA ILE A 13 7.52 -8.87 -1.11
C ILE A 13 7.92 -9.63 0.14
N ASN A 14 9.00 -10.40 0.04
CA ASN A 14 9.59 -11.10 1.17
C ASN A 14 10.85 -10.37 1.61
N ILE A 15 10.94 -10.06 2.90
CA ILE A 15 12.08 -9.40 3.53
C ILE A 15 12.57 -10.23 4.72
N ILE A 16 13.72 -9.87 5.29
CA ILE A 16 14.35 -10.67 6.34
C ILE A 16 13.50 -10.83 7.61
N ILE A 17 12.62 -9.85 7.88
CA ILE A 17 11.74 -9.82 9.05
C ILE A 17 10.30 -10.28 8.76
N GLY A 18 10.00 -10.76 7.54
CA GLY A 18 8.67 -11.23 7.18
C GLY A 18 8.23 -10.86 5.77
N SER A 19 6.92 -10.86 5.54
CA SER A 19 6.32 -10.47 4.27
C SER A 19 5.72 -9.07 4.37
N ILE A 20 5.79 -8.30 3.29
CA ILE A 20 5.03 -7.07 3.14
C ILE A 20 4.03 -7.27 2.00
N TYR A 21 2.76 -7.06 2.31
CA TYR A 21 1.67 -7.08 1.36
C TYR A 21 1.32 -5.64 0.97
N ILE A 22 1.39 -5.34 -0.32
CA ILE A 22 1.19 -3.99 -0.85
C ILE A 22 -0.09 -4.00 -1.65
N VAL A 23 -0.97 -3.05 -1.40
CA VAL A 23 -2.22 -2.85 -2.15
C VAL A 23 -2.22 -1.47 -2.76
N LYS A 24 -2.51 -1.39 -4.06
CA LYS A 24 -2.51 -0.15 -4.83
C LYS A 24 -3.81 -0.02 -5.61
N SER A 25 -4.36 1.19 -5.68
CA SER A 25 -5.44 1.53 -6.60
C SER A 25 -4.90 2.29 -7.80
N ASP A 26 -5.74 2.57 -8.79
CA ASP A 26 -5.38 3.51 -9.86
C ASP A 26 -5.07 4.93 -9.33
N GLU A 27 -5.52 5.26 -8.11
CA GLU A 27 -5.23 6.56 -7.47
C GLU A 27 -3.94 6.59 -6.66
N GLY A 28 -3.38 5.45 -6.24
CA GLY A 28 -2.13 5.42 -5.48
C GLY A 28 -2.00 4.24 -4.53
N LEU A 29 -0.96 4.28 -3.69
CA LEU A 29 -0.73 3.29 -2.63
C LEU A 29 -1.88 3.36 -1.62
N ARG A 30 -2.59 2.24 -1.47
CA ARG A 30 -3.83 2.14 -0.71
C ARG A 30 -3.61 1.55 0.69
N LYS A 31 -2.77 0.51 0.79
CA LYS A 31 -2.49 -0.20 2.04
C LYS A 31 -1.13 -0.90 1.96
N ILE A 32 -0.43 -0.90 3.08
CA ILE A 32 0.69 -1.79 3.36
C ILE A 32 0.26 -2.64 4.56
N GLU A 33 0.45 -3.95 4.49
CA GLU A 33 0.16 -4.89 5.57
C GLU A 33 1.36 -5.77 5.84
N LEU A 34 1.69 -5.92 7.13
CA LEU A 34 2.84 -6.70 7.61
C LEU A 34 2.38 -7.96 8.34
N ILE A 35 1.12 -7.99 8.78
CA ILE A 35 0.55 -9.08 9.56
C ILE A 35 -0.21 -10.01 8.60
N GLU A 36 0.24 -11.26 8.49
CA GLU A 36 -0.32 -12.23 7.55
C GLU A 36 -1.80 -12.54 7.82
N GLU A 37 -2.20 -12.65 9.09
CA GLU A 37 -3.61 -12.89 9.44
C GLU A 37 -4.52 -11.73 9.01
N GLU A 38 -4.05 -10.48 9.13
CA GLU A 38 -4.80 -9.30 8.71
C GLU A 38 -4.83 -9.17 7.17
N TRP A 39 -3.76 -9.60 6.50
CA TRP A 39 -3.74 -9.70 5.05
C TRP A 39 -4.78 -10.71 4.53
N ILE A 40 -4.83 -11.91 5.11
CA ILE A 40 -5.80 -12.95 4.71
C ILE A 40 -7.23 -12.42 4.86
N LYS A 41 -7.57 -11.86 6.04
CA LYS A 41 -8.88 -11.23 6.27
C LYS A 41 -9.17 -10.12 5.27
N PHE A 42 -8.19 -9.28 4.94
CA PHE A 42 -8.37 -8.22 3.95
C PHE A 42 -8.66 -8.80 2.57
N LYS A 43 -7.89 -9.79 2.12
CA LYS A 43 -8.05 -10.43 0.81
C LYS A 43 -9.42 -11.11 0.68
N GLU A 44 -9.86 -11.82 1.71
CA GLU A 44 -11.18 -12.47 1.75
C GLU A 44 -12.35 -11.47 1.63
N ASN A 45 -12.20 -10.27 2.20
CA ASN A 45 -13.21 -9.22 2.12
C ASN A 45 -13.17 -8.41 0.81
N ASN A 46 -12.15 -8.60 -0.04
CA ASN A 46 -11.97 -7.85 -1.29
C ASN A 46 -11.91 -8.80 -2.48
N ILE A 47 -13.08 -9.27 -2.92
CA ILE A 47 -13.24 -10.29 -3.97
C ILE A 47 -12.67 -9.89 -5.35
N ASN A 48 -12.42 -8.60 -5.60
CA ASN A 48 -11.92 -8.07 -6.88
C ASN A 48 -10.44 -7.64 -6.82
N LEU A 49 -9.65 -8.19 -5.88
CA LEU A 49 -8.23 -7.89 -5.75
C LEU A 49 -7.42 -8.63 -6.83
N ILE A 50 -6.69 -7.87 -7.66
CA ILE A 50 -5.91 -8.42 -8.78
C ILE A 50 -4.45 -8.52 -8.37
N GLU A 51 -3.84 -9.70 -8.50
CA GLU A 51 -2.39 -9.85 -8.30
C GLU A 51 -1.66 -9.29 -9.53
N ASP A 52 -0.92 -8.20 -9.36
CA ASP A 52 -0.19 -7.55 -10.45
C ASP A 52 1.06 -6.83 -9.92
N GLU A 53 2.22 -7.46 -10.09
CA GLU A 53 3.50 -6.92 -9.66
C GLU A 53 3.88 -5.64 -10.41
N TYR A 54 3.50 -5.51 -11.68
CA TYR A 54 3.84 -4.34 -12.49
C TYR A 54 3.12 -3.10 -11.97
N LYS A 55 1.88 -3.25 -11.51
CA LYS A 55 1.10 -2.15 -10.94
C LYS A 55 1.71 -1.60 -9.66
N CYS A 56 2.35 -2.46 -8.86
CA CYS A 56 2.99 -2.11 -7.60
C CYS A 56 4.49 -1.83 -7.71
N LYS A 57 5.08 -1.89 -8.91
CA LYS A 57 6.53 -1.82 -9.13
C LYS A 57 7.18 -0.59 -8.50
N ASP A 58 6.58 0.59 -8.66
CA ASP A 58 7.07 1.83 -8.08
C ASP A 58 7.14 1.79 -6.54
N VAL A 59 6.14 1.20 -5.89
CA VAL A 59 6.13 1.03 -4.43
C VAL A 59 7.19 0.02 -4.01
N VAL A 60 7.27 -1.12 -4.72
CA VAL A 60 8.24 -2.19 -4.44
C VAL A 60 9.67 -1.69 -4.57
N ASP A 61 9.98 -0.98 -5.65
CA ASP A 61 11.31 -0.42 -5.89
C ASP A 61 11.71 0.53 -4.76
N GLN A 62 10.82 1.45 -4.36
CA GLN A 62 11.13 2.39 -3.29
C GLN A 62 11.27 1.74 -1.91
N ILE A 63 10.48 0.69 -1.62
CA ILE A 63 10.66 -0.08 -0.38
C ILE A 63 12.01 -0.79 -0.37
N ASN A 64 12.40 -1.42 -1.48
CA ASN A 64 13.70 -2.07 -1.59
C ASN A 64 14.85 -1.07 -1.47
N GLU A 65 14.77 0.09 -2.12
CA GLU A 65 15.76 1.17 -1.97
C GLU A 65 15.87 1.67 -0.53
N TYR A 66 14.74 1.77 0.18
CA TYR A 66 14.73 2.17 1.59
C TYR A 66 15.39 1.10 2.48
N LEU A 67 15.06 -0.17 2.28
CA LEU A 67 15.67 -1.29 3.02
C LEU A 67 17.17 -1.42 2.77
N ASP A 68 17.63 -1.08 1.56
CA ASP A 68 19.05 -1.01 1.19
C ASP A 68 19.76 0.24 1.72
N GLY A 69 19.04 1.17 2.37
CA GLY A 69 19.59 2.45 2.84
C GLY A 69 19.91 3.45 1.73
N LYS A 70 19.43 3.23 0.50
CA LYS A 70 19.63 4.12 -0.66
C LYS A 70 18.60 5.24 -0.73
N ARG A 71 17.48 5.09 -0.03
CA ARG A 71 16.38 6.05 0.00
C ARG A 71 16.00 6.37 1.44
N GLU A 72 15.85 7.67 1.72
CA GLU A 72 15.32 8.15 3.01
C GLU A 72 13.90 8.71 2.89
N LYS A 73 13.49 9.12 1.69
CA LYS A 73 12.18 9.75 1.43
C LYS A 73 11.41 9.04 0.33
N PHE A 74 10.15 8.73 0.59
CA PHE A 74 9.24 8.15 -0.38
C PHE A 74 8.62 9.24 -1.27
N ASP A 75 8.53 8.95 -2.56
CA ASP A 75 7.82 9.76 -3.54
C ASP A 75 6.70 8.89 -4.15
N LEU A 76 5.63 8.70 -3.37
CA LEU A 76 4.51 7.84 -3.71
C LEU A 76 3.20 8.60 -3.52
N LYS A 77 2.31 8.52 -4.51
CA LYS A 77 0.94 9.01 -4.36
C LYS A 77 0.18 8.07 -3.42
N LEU A 78 -0.44 8.61 -2.38
CA LEU A 78 -1.19 7.84 -1.38
C LEU A 78 -2.71 7.96 -1.64
N ASP A 79 -3.40 6.81 -1.65
CA ASP A 79 -4.86 6.72 -1.68
C ASP A 79 -5.39 6.40 -0.26
N ILE A 80 -5.37 7.41 0.60
CA ILE A 80 -5.80 7.27 2.00
C ILE A 80 -7.33 7.46 2.09
N LYS A 81 -8.09 6.37 2.09
CA LYS A 81 -9.48 6.39 2.59
C LYS A 81 -9.51 6.29 4.11
N GLY A 82 -10.28 7.18 4.73
CA GLY A 82 -10.48 7.24 6.15
C GLY A 82 -11.30 8.49 6.52
N THR A 83 -11.54 8.66 7.81
CA THR A 83 -12.18 9.87 8.33
C THR A 83 -11.27 11.08 8.12
N GLU A 84 -11.86 12.28 8.13
CA GLU A 84 -11.09 13.53 8.06
C GLU A 84 -10.05 13.62 9.17
N PHE A 85 -10.38 13.17 10.38
CA PHE A 85 -9.42 13.09 11.48
C PHE A 85 -8.21 12.21 11.14
N ARG A 86 -8.43 11.02 10.56
CA ARG A 86 -7.32 10.16 10.15
C ARG A 86 -6.46 10.85 9.09
N LYS A 87 -7.08 11.45 8.06
CA LYS A 87 -6.33 12.17 7.01
C LYS A 87 -5.45 13.28 7.59
N LEU A 88 -5.94 14.01 8.60
CA LEU A 88 -5.15 15.03 9.30
C LEU A 88 -3.96 14.43 10.05
N VAL A 89 -4.16 13.33 10.77
CA VAL A 89 -3.06 12.62 11.47
C VAL A 89 -2.00 12.15 10.47
N TRP A 90 -2.41 11.52 9.37
CA TRP A 90 -1.50 11.06 8.32
C TRP A 90 -0.72 12.20 7.67
N LYS A 91 -1.36 13.36 7.48
CA LYS A 91 -0.67 14.55 6.97
C LYS A 91 0.44 15.01 7.90
N GLU A 92 0.21 14.95 9.22
CA GLU A 92 1.22 15.37 10.19
C GLU A 92 2.36 14.37 10.32
N LEU A 93 2.07 13.06 10.27
CA LEU A 93 3.10 12.03 10.28
C LEU A 93 4.06 12.12 9.09
N ASN A 94 3.62 12.66 7.96
CA ASN A 94 4.47 12.89 6.78
C ASN A 94 5.46 14.06 6.94
N ASN A 95 5.36 14.86 8.01
CA ASN A 95 6.27 15.98 8.29
C ASN A 95 7.41 15.60 9.27
N ILE A 96 7.48 14.34 9.70
CA ILE A 96 8.52 13.81 10.60
C ILE A 96 9.71 13.35 9.76
#